data_AF-A0A7K0DYE3-F1
#
_entry.id   AF-A0A7K0DYE3-F1
#
_cell.length_a   1.000
_cell.length_b   1.000
_cell.length_c   1.000
_cell.angle_alpha   90.00
_cell.angle_beta   90.00
_cell.angle_gamma   90.00
#
_symmetry.space_group_name_H-M   'P 1'
#
loop_
_entity.id
_entity.type
_entity.pdbx_description
1 polymer ?
#
loop_
_entity_poly.entity_id
_entity_poly.type
_entity_poly.pdbx_seq_one_letter_code
_entity_poly.pdbx_strand_id
1 'polypeptide(L)'
;MNESQIDLAHTVALGSIGDEDRRAVAELLDNADPVLRAAFTREVERTREALTVIASAVATEPPAALRDRLLAALPPVSGPGPAGPGR
;
A
#
# COMPACT_ATOMS: atom_id res chain seq x y z
N MET A 1 -16.82 -14.49 -2.62
CA MET A 1 -16.39 -14.30 -1.23
C MET A 1 -17.58 -14.48 -0.32
N ASN A 2 -17.37 -15.07 0.85
CA ASN A 2 -18.35 -15.05 1.92
C ASN A 2 -18.20 -13.78 2.78
N GLU A 3 -19.15 -13.53 3.68
CA GLU A 3 -19.19 -12.35 4.54
C GLU A 3 -17.94 -12.23 5.42
N SER A 4 -17.48 -13.33 6.02
CA SER A 4 -16.24 -13.34 6.83
C SER A 4 -14.98 -12.94 6.04
N GLN A 5 -14.91 -13.26 4.75
CA GLN A 5 -13.79 -12.83 3.89
C GLN A 5 -13.88 -11.34 3.54
N ILE A 6 -15.09 -10.78 3.45
CA ILE A 6 -15.29 -9.35 3.23
C ILE A 6 -14.86 -8.57 4.48
N ASP A 7 -15.30 -9.00 5.66
CA ASP A 7 -14.91 -8.38 6.93
C ASP A 7 -13.39 -8.42 7.15
N LEU A 8 -12.76 -9.55 6.80
CA LEU A 8 -11.32 -9.69 6.85
C LEU A 8 -10.62 -8.73 5.88
N ALA A 9 -11.13 -8.57 4.65
CA ALA A 9 -10.58 -7.62 3.68
C ALA A 9 -10.65 -6.17 4.19
N HIS A 10 -11.75 -5.78 4.86
CA HIS A 10 -11.87 -4.46 5.48
C HIS A 10 -10.89 -4.28 6.63
N THR A 11 -10.75 -5.28 7.50
CA THR A 11 -9.82 -5.24 8.63
C THR A 11 -8.36 -5.15 8.16
N VAL A 12 -8.01 -5.87 7.08
CA VAL A 12 -6.71 -5.78 6.40
C VAL A 12 -6.50 -4.37 5.84
N ALA A 13 -7.50 -3.80 5.16
CA ALA A 13 -7.40 -2.48 4.54
C ALA A 13 -7.21 -1.36 5.57
N LEU A 14 -7.87 -1.46 6.73
CA LEU A 14 -7.72 -0.53 7.85
C LEU A 14 -6.37 -0.66 8.58
N GLY A 15 -5.58 -1.69 8.25
CA GLY A 15 -4.33 -1.98 8.95
C GLY A 15 -4.55 -2.45 10.39
N SER A 16 -5.77 -2.86 10.74
CA SER A 16 -6.17 -3.28 12.11
C SER A 16 -5.77 -4.72 12.46
N ILE A 17 -4.93 -5.35 11.63
CA ILE A 17 -4.36 -6.67 11.86
C ILE A 17 -2.86 -6.59 12.15
N GLY A 18 -2.39 -7.46 13.04
CA GLY A 18 -0.98 -7.57 13.39
C GLY A 18 -0.13 -8.24 12.31
N ASP A 19 1.19 -8.20 12.46
CA ASP A 19 2.12 -8.77 11.47
C ASP A 19 2.03 -10.31 11.36
N GLU A 20 1.59 -10.98 12.43
CA GLU A 20 1.29 -12.41 12.41
C GLU A 20 0.05 -12.70 11.58
N ASP A 21 -1.03 -11.97 11.82
CA ASP A 21 -2.27 -12.09 11.05
C ASP A 21 -2.06 -11.74 9.57
N ARG A 22 -1.23 -10.73 9.27
CA ARG A 22 -0.87 -10.38 7.88
C ARG A 22 -0.21 -11.54 7.16
N ARG A 23 0.68 -12.28 7.84
CA ARG A 23 1.32 -13.48 7.29
C ARG A 23 0.30 -14.59 7.08
N ALA A 24 -0.57 -14.84 8.06
CA ALA A 24 -1.63 -15.84 7.93
C ALA A 24 -2.60 -15.53 6.78
N VAL A 25 -2.96 -14.26 6.58
CA VAL A 25 -3.79 -13.81 5.44
C VAL A 25 -3.06 -14.02 4.12
N ALA A 26 -1.77 -13.70 4.04
CA ALA A 26 -0.98 -13.93 2.84
C ALA A 26 -0.92 -15.42 2.47
N GLU A 27 -0.66 -16.29 3.45
CA GLU A 27 -0.66 -17.75 3.27
C GLU A 27 -2.03 -18.28 2.83
N LEU A 28 -3.10 -17.76 3.43
CA LEU A 28 -4.47 -18.12 3.04
C LEU A 28 -4.77 -17.72 1.59
N LEU A 29 -4.38 -16.51 1.18
CA LEU A 29 -4.58 -16.03 -0.18
C LEU A 29 -3.72 -16.79 -1.20
N ASP A 30 -2.50 -17.18 -0.83
CA ASP A 30 -1.60 -17.94 -1.70
C ASP A 30 -2.12 -19.34 -2.03
N ASN A 31 -2.88 -19.94 -1.12
CA ASN A 31 -3.54 -21.22 -1.31
C ASN A 31 -4.98 -21.10 -1.86
N ALA A 32 -5.53 -19.89 -1.93
CA ALA A 32 -6.89 -19.65 -2.41
C ALA A 32 -6.98 -19.71 -3.94
N ASP A 33 -8.21 -19.99 -4.41
CA ASP A 33 -8.59 -19.88 -5.81
C ASP A 33 -8.24 -18.48 -6.37
N PRO A 34 -7.66 -18.36 -7.58
CA PRO A 34 -7.27 -17.07 -8.15
C PRO A 34 -8.40 -16.05 -8.27
N VAL A 35 -9.63 -16.49 -8.54
CA VAL A 35 -10.83 -15.63 -8.61
C VAL A 35 -11.15 -15.08 -7.23
N LEU A 36 -11.07 -15.93 -6.20
CA LEU A 36 -11.28 -15.53 -4.82
C LEU A 36 -10.21 -14.53 -4.36
N ARG A 37 -8.94 -14.80 -4.69
CA ARG A 37 -7.82 -13.88 -4.41
C ARG A 37 -8.04 -12.52 -5.06
N ALA A 38 -8.40 -12.50 -6.34
CA ALA A 38 -8.66 -11.26 -7.07
C ALA A 38 -9.85 -10.48 -6.48
N ALA A 39 -10.91 -11.17 -6.05
CA ALA A 39 -12.05 -10.55 -5.38
C ALA A 39 -11.64 -9.92 -4.03
N PHE A 40 -10.85 -10.65 -3.23
CA PHE A 40 -10.36 -10.17 -1.94
C PHE A 40 -9.48 -8.92 -2.10
N THR A 41 -8.49 -8.98 -3.00
CA THR A 41 -7.61 -7.83 -3.28
C THR A 41 -8.42 -6.62 -3.73
N ARG A 42 -9.43 -6.81 -4.58
CA ARG A 42 -10.29 -5.71 -5.04
C ARG A 42 -11.04 -5.05 -3.88
N GLU A 43 -11.51 -5.82 -2.91
CA GLU A 43 -12.22 -5.27 -1.75
C GLU A 43 -11.28 -4.50 -0.81
N VAL A 44 -10.05 -5.00 -0.62
CA VAL A 44 -8.98 -4.28 0.10
C VAL A 44 -8.69 -2.93 -0.57
N GLU A 45 -8.48 -2.93 -1.88
CA GLU A 45 -8.16 -1.71 -2.64
C GLU A 45 -9.32 -0.71 -2.62
N ARG A 46 -10.57 -1.15 -2.81
CA ARG A 46 -11.76 -0.28 -2.69
C ARG A 46 -11.82 0.40 -1.32
N THR A 47 -11.52 -0.33 -0.26
CA THR A 47 -11.54 0.22 1.10
C THR A 47 -10.41 1.23 1.28
N ARG A 48 -9.21 0.96 0.75
CA ARG A 48 -8.09 1.91 0.77
C ARG A 48 -8.36 3.18 -0.04
N GLU A 49 -9.04 3.07 -1.17
CA GLU A 49 -9.48 4.23 -1.96
C GLU A 49 -10.42 5.14 -1.14
N ALA A 50 -11.39 4.55 -0.43
CA ALA A 50 -12.26 5.30 0.47
C ALA A 50 -11.46 5.98 1.61
N LEU A 51 -10.49 5.28 2.19
CA LEU A 51 -9.61 5.84 3.22
C LEU A 51 -8.71 6.96 2.69
N THR A 52 -8.33 6.92 1.40
CA THR A 52 -7.49 7.97 0.79
C THR A 52 -8.20 9.33 0.78
N VAL A 53 -9.52 9.32 0.54
CA VAL A 53 -10.35 10.54 0.63
C VAL A 53 -10.28 11.11 2.05
N ILE A 54 -10.41 10.26 3.06
CA ILE A 54 -10.35 10.65 4.48
C ILE A 54 -8.94 11.15 4.83
N ALA A 55 -7.89 10.47 4.37
CA ALA A 55 -6.50 10.83 4.64
C ALA A 55 -6.18 12.27 4.18
N SER A 56 -6.72 12.69 3.04
CA SER A 56 -6.56 14.06 2.55
C SER A 56 -7.22 15.09 3.47
N ALA A 57 -8.36 14.74 4.07
CA ALA A 57 -9.12 15.63 4.95
C ALA A 57 -8.49 15.80 6.34
N VAL A 58 -7.71 14.81 6.80
CA VAL A 58 -7.04 14.81 8.12
C VAL A 58 -5.53 15.08 8.04
N ALA A 59 -5.04 15.47 6.86
CA ALA A 59 -3.62 15.71 6.64
C ALA A 59 -3.11 16.87 7.52
N THR A 60 -1.96 16.66 8.15
CA THR A 60 -1.26 17.66 8.95
C THR A 60 0.10 17.96 8.33
N GLU A 61 0.51 19.24 8.35
CA GLU A 61 1.80 19.66 7.82
C GLU A 61 2.96 18.94 8.54
N PRO A 62 3.85 18.23 7.83
CA PRO A 62 5.01 17.58 8.44
C PRO A 62 6.09 18.61 8.85
N PRO A 63 7.00 18.24 9.77
CA PRO A 63 8.14 19.10 10.11
C PRO A 63 9.01 19.39 8.88
N ALA A 64 9.39 20.65 8.66
CA ALA A 64 10.13 21.08 7.46
C ALA A 64 11.42 20.29 7.21
N ALA A 65 12.16 19.95 8.28
CA ALA A 65 13.41 19.18 8.18
C ALA A 65 13.21 17.71 7.75
N LEU A 66 11.97 17.19 7.77
CA LEU A 66 11.69 15.81 7.37
C LEU A 66 11.99 15.60 5.88
N ARG A 67 11.68 16.60 5.04
CA ARG A 67 11.93 16.54 3.60
C ARG A 67 13.42 16.32 3.31
N ASP A 68 14.28 17.14 3.90
CA ASP A 68 15.72 17.07 3.67
C ASP A 68 16.30 15.75 4.18
N ARG A 69 15.83 15.27 5.34
CA ARG A 69 16.23 13.97 5.89
C ARG A 69 15.84 12.80 4.98
N LEU A 70 14.63 12.82 4.40
CA LEU A 70 14.18 11.78 3.48
C LEU A 70 15.00 11.80 2.19
N LEU A 71 15.25 12.97 1.62
CA LEU A 71 16.05 13.11 0.40
C LEU A 71 17.50 12.65 0.61
N ALA A 72 18.10 12.95 1.76
CA ALA A 72 19.44 12.48 2.10
C ALA A 72 19.54 10.96 2.32
N ALA A 73 18.42 10.30 2.66
CA ALA A 73 18.37 8.85 2.87
C ALA A 73 18.15 8.05 1.58
N LEU A 74 17.79 8.71 0.48
CA LEU A 74 17.63 8.04 -0.82
C LEU A 74 19.00 7.59 -1.35
N PRO A 75 19.08 6.42 -2.00
CA PRO A 75 20.30 5.99 -2.66
C PRO A 75 20.70 7.01 -3.73
N PRO A 76 22.01 7.21 -4.00
CA PRO A 76 22.46 8.09 -5.06
C PRO A 76 21.87 7.63 -6.39
N VAL A 77 21.35 8.58 -7.17
CA VAL A 77 20.82 8.30 -8.52
C VAL A 77 21.97 7.75 -9.36
N SER A 78 21.97 6.43 -9.55
CA SER A 78 22.97 5.73 -10.35
C SER A 78 22.43 5.65 -11.78
N GLY A 79 22.81 6.60 -12.63
CA GLY A 79 22.52 6.54 -14.05
C GLY A 79 23.06 7.76 -14.80
N PRO A 80 23.79 7.58 -15.92
CA PRO A 80 24.04 8.69 -16.83
C PRO A 80 22.68 9.15 -17.39
N GLY A 81 22.33 10.41 -17.15
CA GLY A 81 21.17 11.03 -17.81
C GLY A 81 21.29 10.89 -19.33
N PRO A 82 20.19 10.81 -20.08
CA PRO A 82 20.23 10.63 -21.52
C PRO A 82 21.12 11.71 -22.13
N ALA A 83 22.22 11.30 -22.74
CA ALA A 83 23.07 12.17 -23.53
C ALA A 83 22.17 12.86 -24.57
N GLY A 84 21.97 14.17 -24.42
CA GLY A 84 21.26 14.98 -25.40
C GLY A 84 21.95 14.83 -26.76
N PRO A 85 21.21 14.86 -27.87
CA PRO A 85 21.77 14.58 -29.18
C PRO A 85 22.85 15.62 -29.50
N GLY A 86 24.04 15.11 -29.83
CA GLY A 86 25.20 15.91 -30.17
C GLY A 86 24.90 16.89 -31.30
N ARG A 87 25.44 18.10 -31.14
CA ARG A 87 25.57 19.10 -32.20
C ARG A 87 26.91 18.94 -32.90
#